data_AF-A0A381WKW4-F1
#
_entry.id   AF-A0A381WKW4-F1
#
_cell.length_a   1.000
_cell.length_b   1.000
_cell.length_c   1.000
_cell.angle_alpha   90.00
_cell.angle_beta   90.00
_cell.angle_gamma   90.00
#
_symmetry.space_group_name_H-M   'P 1'
#
loop_
_entity.id
_entity.type
_entity.pdbx_description
1 polymer ?
#
loop_
_entity_poly.entity_id
_entity_poly.type
_entity_poly.pdbx_seq_one_letter_code
_entity_poly.pdbx_strand_id
1 'polypeptide(L)'
;MATLKQILFRKYTDKGLDVIVEEMKKKYDQKKGRRFNYDNITYEVSRGGVVDENMQFEISSKIPQDELKDHKDMKSYFAKIKNLASKFKNKPVSIKMENIVLDTKKNTEKERDYVKLLYSYPLNDLYSDKEISEKIKEMSQQTKGEKPTSEGSDALTRQGNLALQLVKESTQSFARQNIEDLISANKQARTKRSG
;
A
#
# COMPACT_ATOMS: atom_id res chain seq x y z
N MET A 1 11.49 -9.07 -20.82
CA MET A 1 12.51 -8.42 -19.96
C MET A 1 11.95 -7.10 -19.47
N ALA A 2 12.20 -6.74 -18.21
CA ALA A 2 11.77 -5.44 -17.70
C ALA A 2 12.66 -4.33 -18.29
N THR A 3 12.06 -3.18 -18.64
CA THR A 3 12.81 -2.02 -19.12
C THR A 3 13.54 -1.33 -17.97
N LEU A 4 14.56 -0.51 -18.26
CA LEU A 4 15.26 0.28 -17.23
C LEU A 4 14.29 1.16 -16.41
N LYS A 5 13.33 1.80 -17.09
CA LYS A 5 12.26 2.58 -16.45
C LYS A 5 11.49 1.73 -15.45
N GLN A 6 11.04 0.53 -15.87
CA GLN A 6 10.28 -0.38 -15.00
C GLN A 6 11.10 -0.85 -13.79
N ILE A 7 12.39 -1.15 -13.98
CA ILE A 7 13.30 -1.56 -12.90
C ILE A 7 13.45 -0.44 -11.87
N LEU A 8 13.69 0.79 -12.34
CA LEU A 8 13.86 1.95 -11.47
C LEU A 8 12.55 2.31 -10.74
N PHE A 9 11.42 2.32 -11.45
CA PHE A 9 10.13 2.66 -10.86
C PHE A 9 9.72 1.62 -9.83
N ARG A 10 9.98 0.33 -10.07
CA ARG A 10 9.79 -0.72 -9.07
C ARG A 10 10.62 -0.47 -7.82
N LYS A 11 11.91 -0.14 -7.97
CA LYS A 11 12.81 0.16 -6.85
C LYS A 11 12.29 1.32 -5.99
N TYR A 12 11.85 2.42 -6.61
CA TYR A 12 11.36 3.59 -5.87
C TYR A 12 9.96 3.41 -5.31
N THR A 13 9.11 2.62 -5.98
CA THR A 13 7.85 2.12 -5.41
C THR A 13 8.11 1.35 -4.12
N ASP A 14 9.02 0.37 -4.15
CA ASP A 14 9.36 -0.43 -2.96
C ASP A 14 9.86 0.47 -1.82
N LYS A 15 10.75 1.44 -2.11
CA LYS A 15 11.19 2.44 -1.13
C LYS A 15 10.01 3.23 -0.53
N GLY A 16 9.06 3.67 -1.36
CA GLY A 16 7.88 4.42 -0.90
C GLY A 16 6.99 3.58 0.02
N LEU A 17 6.78 2.31 -0.32
CA LEU A 17 6.02 1.37 0.51
C LEU A 17 6.75 1.04 1.81
N ASP A 18 8.08 0.93 1.79
CA ASP A 18 8.91 0.69 2.99
C ASP A 18 8.73 1.82 4.01
N VAL A 19 8.74 3.08 3.55
CA VAL A 19 8.49 4.24 4.40
C VAL A 19 7.11 4.14 5.06
N ILE A 20 6.06 3.80 4.30
CA ILE A 20 4.71 3.64 4.87
C ILE A 20 4.62 2.49 5.85
N VAL A 21 5.25 1.35 5.56
CA VAL A 21 5.24 0.21 6.49
C VAL A 21 5.86 0.59 7.83
N GLU A 22 6.98 1.31 7.82
CA GLU A 22 7.63 1.76 9.05
C GLU A 22 6.83 2.87 9.76
N GLU A 23 6.19 3.78 9.01
CA GLU A 23 5.25 4.76 9.58
C GLU A 23 4.08 4.07 10.30
N MET A 24 3.43 3.09 9.67
CA MET A 24 2.29 2.37 10.25
C MET A 24 2.70 1.51 11.45
N LYS A 25 3.89 0.90 11.44
CA LYS A 25 4.44 0.18 12.60
C LYS A 25 4.81 1.08 13.77
N LYS A 26 5.15 2.35 13.52
CA LYS A 26 5.40 3.34 14.58
C LYS A 26 4.09 3.90 15.13
N LYS A 27 3.09 4.09 14.27
CA LYS A 27 1.76 4.61 14.62
C LYS A 27 0.89 3.58 15.35
N TYR A 28 1.07 2.30 15.04
CA TYR A 28 0.28 1.19 15.58
C TYR A 28 1.18 0.08 16.13
N ASP A 29 0.61 -1.10 16.42
CA ASP A 29 1.38 -2.18 17.03
C ASP A 29 2.25 -2.91 16.00
N GLN A 30 3.57 -2.86 16.19
CA GLN A 30 4.52 -3.49 15.29
C GLN A 30 4.34 -5.02 15.20
N LYS A 31 4.41 -5.57 13.98
CA LYS A 31 4.46 -7.03 13.71
C LYS A 31 5.66 -7.39 12.81
N LYS A 32 6.03 -8.67 12.80
CA LYS A 32 7.14 -9.19 11.97
C LYS A 32 6.85 -8.98 10.48
N GLY A 33 7.85 -8.55 9.71
CA GLY A 33 7.74 -8.37 8.26
C GLY A 33 7.08 -7.05 7.89
N ARG A 34 6.25 -7.04 6.84
CA ARG A 34 5.54 -5.83 6.37
C ARG A 34 4.16 -5.68 7.00
N ARG A 35 4.08 -5.99 8.30
CA ARG A 35 2.82 -6.11 9.03
C ARG A 35 2.78 -5.16 10.22
N PHE A 36 1.59 -4.72 10.55
CA PHE A 36 1.26 -4.00 11.78
C PHE A 36 -0.12 -4.47 12.26
N ASN A 37 -0.43 -4.23 13.53
CA ASN A 37 -1.74 -4.53 14.10
C ASN A 37 -2.38 -3.25 14.59
N TYR A 38 -3.68 -3.12 14.33
CA TYR A 38 -4.47 -2.02 14.83
C TYR A 38 -5.89 -2.53 15.12
N ASP A 39 -6.40 -2.25 16.31
CA ASP A 39 -7.76 -2.62 16.72
C ASP A 39 -8.05 -4.12 16.52
N ASN A 40 -7.11 -4.95 16.99
CA ASN A 40 -7.07 -6.41 16.88
C ASN A 40 -7.04 -6.99 15.46
N ILE A 41 -6.94 -6.15 14.43
CA ILE A 41 -6.79 -6.57 13.04
C ILE A 41 -5.32 -6.46 12.62
N THR A 42 -4.81 -7.52 12.00
CA THR A 42 -3.45 -7.50 11.42
C THR A 42 -3.54 -7.06 9.98
N TYR A 43 -2.79 -6.01 9.64
CA TYR A 43 -2.66 -5.47 8.31
C TYR A 43 -1.31 -5.86 7.71
N GLU A 44 -1.26 -6.03 6.40
CA GLU A 44 -0.05 -6.29 5.64
C GLU A 44 -0.01 -5.45 4.36
N VAL A 45 1.16 -4.94 4.02
CA VAL A 45 1.43 -4.25 2.76
C VAL A 45 2.43 -5.08 1.98
N SER A 46 2.11 -5.50 0.76
CA SER A 46 3.04 -6.28 -0.07
C SER A 46 4.24 -5.45 -0.51
N ARG A 47 5.16 -6.11 -1.24
CA ARG A 47 6.11 -5.38 -2.08
C ARG A 47 5.41 -4.85 -3.32
N GLY A 48 5.98 -3.81 -3.91
CA GLY A 48 5.55 -3.24 -5.17
C GLY A 48 6.01 -4.11 -6.36
N GLY A 49 5.15 -4.18 -7.36
CA GLY A 49 5.44 -4.74 -8.67
C GLY A 49 5.19 -3.70 -9.76
N VAL A 50 5.73 -3.96 -10.94
CA VAL A 50 5.37 -3.25 -12.16
C VAL A 50 4.91 -4.28 -13.18
N VAL A 51 3.67 -4.16 -13.64
CA VAL A 51 3.01 -5.04 -14.60
C VAL A 51 2.32 -4.16 -15.64
N ASP A 52 2.59 -4.38 -16.92
CA ASP A 52 1.95 -3.66 -18.04
C ASP A 52 1.89 -2.12 -17.85
N GLU A 53 3.05 -1.49 -17.57
CA GLU A 53 3.16 -0.03 -17.28
C GLU A 53 2.27 0.46 -16.12
N ASN A 54 1.93 -0.42 -15.19
CA ASN A 54 1.24 -0.09 -13.96
C ASN A 54 2.07 -0.53 -12.76
N MET A 55 2.16 0.35 -11.76
CA MET A 55 2.60 -0.01 -10.43
C MET A 55 1.49 -0.77 -9.70
N GLN A 56 1.83 -1.92 -9.11
CA GLN A 56 0.88 -2.74 -8.36
C GLN A 56 1.39 -3.04 -6.96
N PHE A 57 0.48 -3.04 -6.00
CA PHE A 57 0.74 -3.55 -4.65
C PHE A 57 -0.57 -3.98 -4.00
N GLU A 58 -0.44 -4.83 -2.98
CA GLU A 58 -1.54 -5.36 -2.22
C GLU A 58 -1.53 -4.80 -0.81
N ILE A 59 -2.71 -4.50 -0.29
CA ILE A 59 -2.93 -4.29 1.15
C ILE A 59 -3.93 -5.33 1.60
N SER A 60 -3.62 -6.05 2.67
CA SER A 60 -4.52 -7.03 3.27
C SER A 60 -4.82 -6.74 4.73
N SER A 61 -5.96 -7.21 5.19
CA SER A 61 -6.37 -7.18 6.60
C SER A 61 -6.94 -8.53 7.00
N LYS A 62 -6.46 -9.07 8.13
CA LYS A 62 -7.00 -10.31 8.72
C LYS A 62 -8.47 -10.09 9.11
N ILE A 63 -9.33 -11.02 8.75
CA ILE A 63 -10.72 -11.04 9.23
C ILE A 63 -10.69 -11.36 10.74
N PRO A 64 -11.41 -10.58 11.59
CA PRO A 64 -11.39 -10.77 13.04
C PRO A 64 -12.22 -11.99 13.45
N GLN A 65 -11.71 -13.20 13.19
CA GLN A 65 -12.39 -14.46 13.48
C GLN A 65 -12.72 -14.64 14.98
N ASP A 66 -11.96 -14.00 15.87
CA ASP A 66 -12.27 -13.99 17.31
C ASP A 66 -13.59 -13.26 17.63
N GLU A 67 -14.02 -12.34 16.75
CA GLU A 67 -15.31 -11.64 16.83
C GLU A 67 -16.38 -12.32 15.96
N LEU A 68 -15.97 -13.03 14.90
CA LEU A 68 -16.85 -13.63 13.89
C LEU A 68 -16.84 -15.15 14.03
N LYS A 69 -17.74 -15.67 14.87
CA LYS A 69 -17.77 -17.09 15.25
C LYS A 69 -18.06 -18.05 14.09
N ASP A 70 -18.82 -17.61 13.09
CA ASP A 70 -19.29 -18.46 11.99
C ASP A 70 -18.76 -18.03 10.62
N HIS A 71 -18.55 -19.00 9.73
CA HIS A 71 -18.12 -18.72 8.35
C HIS A 71 -19.10 -17.81 7.59
N LYS A 72 -20.41 -17.92 7.86
CA LYS A 72 -21.43 -17.02 7.30
C LYS A 72 -21.18 -15.55 7.68
N ASP A 73 -20.75 -15.31 8.92
CA ASP A 73 -20.41 -13.98 9.40
C ASP A 73 -19.14 -13.42 8.78
N MET A 74 -18.16 -14.27 8.52
CA MET A 74 -16.94 -13.91 7.79
C MET A 74 -17.26 -13.51 6.34
N LYS A 75 -18.11 -14.28 5.65
CA LYS A 75 -18.58 -13.93 4.29
C LYS A 75 -19.35 -12.62 4.27
N SER A 76 -20.24 -12.39 5.24
CA SER A 76 -20.97 -11.12 5.37
C SER A 76 -20.03 -9.94 5.65
N TYR A 77 -19.03 -10.14 6.51
CA TYR A 77 -17.99 -9.16 6.76
C TYR A 77 -17.23 -8.79 5.49
N PHE A 78 -16.73 -9.80 4.77
CA PHE A 78 -16.04 -9.60 3.50
C PHE A 78 -16.92 -8.87 2.48
N ALA A 79 -18.19 -9.25 2.35
CA ALA A 79 -19.14 -8.58 1.44
C ALA A 79 -19.32 -7.10 1.79
N LYS A 80 -19.39 -6.75 3.09
CA LYS A 80 -19.43 -5.35 3.53
C LYS A 80 -18.15 -4.60 3.15
N ILE A 81 -16.97 -5.16 3.42
CA ILE A 81 -15.70 -4.54 3.04
C ILE A 81 -15.61 -4.36 1.53
N LYS A 82 -15.98 -5.38 0.74
CA LYS A 82 -16.01 -5.33 -0.72
C LYS A 82 -16.90 -4.19 -1.22
N ASN A 83 -18.08 -4.04 -0.64
CA ASN A 83 -19.00 -2.95 -0.99
C ASN A 83 -18.45 -1.58 -0.63
N LEU A 84 -17.79 -1.43 0.51
CA LEU A 84 -17.15 -0.18 0.92
C LEU A 84 -15.95 0.14 0.01
N ALA A 85 -15.08 -0.83 -0.24
CA ALA A 85 -13.88 -0.69 -1.06
C ALA A 85 -14.20 -0.34 -2.52
N SER A 86 -15.34 -0.79 -3.05
CA SER A 86 -15.81 -0.39 -4.39
C SER A 86 -16.11 1.12 -4.53
N LYS A 87 -16.25 1.83 -3.40
CA LYS A 87 -16.57 3.26 -3.31
C LYS A 87 -15.38 4.11 -2.88
N PHE A 88 -14.21 3.53 -2.64
CA PHE A 88 -13.02 4.29 -2.30
C PHE A 88 -12.65 5.25 -3.44
N LYS A 89 -11.99 6.36 -3.08
CA LYS A 89 -11.45 7.31 -4.06
C LYS A 89 -10.47 6.58 -4.99
N ASN A 90 -9.56 5.83 -4.38
CA ASN A 90 -8.67 4.92 -5.08
C ASN A 90 -9.27 3.52 -5.05
N LYS A 91 -9.83 3.07 -6.17
CA LYS A 91 -10.49 1.76 -6.22
C LYS A 91 -9.46 0.64 -6.42
N PRO A 92 -9.49 -0.43 -5.62
CA PRO A 92 -8.69 -1.60 -5.91
C PRO A 92 -9.19 -2.26 -7.20
N VAL A 93 -8.27 -2.75 -8.03
CA VAL A 93 -8.58 -3.50 -9.25
C VAL A 93 -9.03 -4.93 -8.94
N SER A 94 -8.68 -5.45 -7.77
CA SER A 94 -9.15 -6.76 -7.30
C SER A 94 -9.39 -6.75 -5.80
N ILE A 95 -10.48 -7.41 -5.39
CA ILE A 95 -10.86 -7.60 -3.98
C ILE A 95 -11.09 -9.09 -3.79
N LYS A 96 -10.23 -9.75 -3.04
CA LYS A 96 -10.27 -11.20 -2.81
C LYS A 96 -10.36 -11.51 -1.32
N MET A 97 -11.04 -12.61 -1.02
CA MET A 97 -10.93 -13.28 0.27
C MET A 97 -9.90 -14.40 0.07
N GLU A 98 -8.81 -14.37 0.83
CA GLU A 98 -7.73 -15.35 0.74
C GLU A 98 -7.68 -16.14 2.04
N ASN A 99 -7.78 -17.47 1.92
CA ASN A 99 -7.66 -18.39 3.05
C ASN A 99 -6.21 -18.87 3.11
N ILE A 100 -5.50 -18.49 4.18
CA ILE A 100 -4.15 -19.01 4.44
C ILE A 100 -4.30 -20.16 5.44
N VAL A 101 -4.21 -21.39 4.94
CA VAL A 101 -4.06 -22.59 5.78
C VAL A 101 -2.62 -22.63 6.27
N LEU A 102 -2.38 -22.29 7.54
CA LEU A 102 -1.06 -22.40 8.15
C LEU A 102 -0.93 -23.77 8.82
N ASP A 103 -0.20 -24.67 8.19
CA ASP A 103 0.11 -25.99 8.75
C ASP A 103 1.20 -25.84 9.83
N THR A 104 0.78 -25.64 11.08
CA THR A 104 1.70 -25.67 12.22
C THR A 104 1.86 -27.11 12.71
N LYS A 105 3.09 -27.50 13.09
CA LYS A 105 3.58 -28.82 13.56
C LYS A 105 2.80 -29.52 14.71
N LYS A 106 1.52 -29.20 14.95
CA LYS A 106 0.59 -29.84 15.87
C LYS A 106 -0.83 -29.76 15.32
N ASN A 107 -1.27 -30.75 14.53
CA ASN A 107 -2.66 -31.22 14.30
C ASN A 107 -3.84 -30.22 14.44
N THR A 108 -3.66 -28.95 14.10
CA THR A 108 -4.71 -27.92 14.12
C THR A 108 -4.47 -27.01 12.93
N GLU A 109 -5.24 -27.26 11.88
CA GLU A 109 -5.37 -26.35 10.74
C GLU A 109 -5.93 -25.02 11.27
N LYS A 110 -5.14 -23.94 11.19
CA LYS A 110 -5.62 -22.59 11.47
C LYS A 110 -5.86 -21.89 10.15
N GLU A 111 -7.10 -21.98 9.68
CA GLU A 111 -7.58 -21.17 8.57
C GLU A 111 -7.59 -19.69 8.98
N ARG A 112 -6.84 -18.86 8.27
CA ARG A 112 -6.88 -17.41 8.45
C ARG A 112 -7.41 -16.76 7.20
N ASP A 113 -8.61 -16.22 7.28
CA ASP A 113 -9.18 -15.46 6.19
C ASP A 113 -8.67 -14.02 6.20
N TYR A 114 -8.17 -13.57 5.07
CA TYR A 114 -7.75 -12.21 4.82
C TYR A 114 -8.63 -11.58 3.76
N VAL A 115 -8.94 -10.30 3.94
CA VAL A 115 -9.38 -9.45 2.84
C VAL A 115 -8.13 -8.90 2.17
N LYS A 116 -7.94 -9.17 0.88
CA LYS A 116 -6.82 -8.68 0.09
C LYS A 116 -7.32 -7.73 -1.00
N LEU A 117 -6.77 -6.52 -1.02
CA LEU A 117 -7.05 -5.49 -2.00
C LEU A 117 -5.81 -5.28 -2.88
N LEU A 118 -5.94 -5.54 -4.18
CA LEU A 118 -4.91 -5.25 -5.17
C LEU A 118 -5.16 -3.87 -5.76
N TYR A 119 -4.17 -2.99 -5.69
CA TYR A 119 -4.19 -1.68 -6.33
C TYR A 119 -3.27 -1.68 -7.54
N SER A 120 -3.67 -0.94 -8.58
CA SER A 120 -2.91 -0.76 -9.81
C SER A 120 -3.00 0.69 -10.23
N TYR A 121 -1.86 1.34 -10.41
CA TYR A 121 -1.77 2.73 -10.83
C TYR A 121 -0.87 2.84 -12.06
N PRO A 122 -1.31 3.52 -13.13
CA PRO A 122 -0.46 3.81 -14.28
C PRO A 122 0.84 4.50 -13.84
N LEU A 123 1.98 4.12 -14.41
CA LEU A 123 3.26 4.75 -14.03
C LEU A 123 3.28 6.26 -14.32
N ASN A 124 2.50 6.71 -15.30
CA ASN A 124 2.38 8.13 -15.66
C ASN A 124 1.56 8.95 -14.65
N ASP A 125 0.84 8.29 -13.73
CA ASP A 125 0.11 8.96 -12.65
C ASP A 125 1.00 9.17 -11.41
N LEU A 126 2.21 8.60 -11.41
CA LEU A 126 3.14 8.66 -10.27
C LEU A 126 4.05 9.88 -10.28
N TYR A 127 4.13 10.58 -11.41
CA TYR A 127 4.96 11.78 -11.59
C TYR A 127 4.35 12.66 -12.68
N SER A 128 4.64 13.96 -12.66
CA SER A 128 4.22 14.90 -13.69
C SER A 128 5.40 15.72 -14.18
N ASP A 129 5.55 15.85 -15.50
CA ASP A 129 6.56 16.72 -16.12
C ASP A 129 6.40 18.18 -15.66
N LYS A 130 5.16 18.59 -15.38
CA LYS A 130 4.85 19.91 -14.82
C LYS A 130 5.45 20.07 -13.43
N GLU A 131 5.20 19.11 -12.54
CA GLU A 131 5.72 19.12 -11.17
C GLU A 131 7.26 19.05 -11.15
N ILE A 132 7.85 18.24 -12.03
CA ILE A 132 9.30 18.17 -12.22
C ILE A 132 9.85 19.55 -12.63
N SER A 133 9.19 20.20 -13.59
CA SER A 133 9.61 21.52 -14.08
C SER A 133 9.48 22.61 -13.01
N GLU A 134 8.43 22.56 -12.20
CA GLU A 134 8.21 23.48 -11.07
C GLU A 134 9.29 23.30 -10.00
N LYS A 135 9.51 22.08 -9.51
CA LYS A 135 10.55 21.79 -8.51
C LYS A 135 11.96 22.14 -9.00
N ILE A 136 12.25 21.98 -10.30
CA ILE A 136 13.54 22.42 -10.87
C ILE A 136 13.69 23.94 -10.86
N LYS A 137 12.61 24.70 -11.15
CA LYS A 137 12.63 26.17 -11.08
C LYS A 137 12.79 26.66 -9.64
N GLU A 138 12.11 26.03 -8.69
CA GLU A 138 12.25 26.35 -7.27
C GLU A 138 13.70 26.11 -6.79
N MET A 139 14.28 24.97 -7.16
CA MET A 139 15.67 24.64 -6.84
C MET A 139 16.68 25.60 -7.48
N SER A 140 16.43 26.08 -8.71
CA SER A 140 17.33 27.05 -9.36
C SER A 140 17.19 28.46 -8.77
N GLN A 141 16.04 28.78 -8.17
CA GLN A 141 15.83 30.01 -7.41
C GLN A 141 16.42 29.94 -5.99
N GLN A 142 16.47 28.75 -5.39
CA GLN A 142 17.10 28.48 -4.08
C GLN A 142 18.64 28.44 -4.10
N THR A 143 19.30 28.76 -5.22
CA THR A 143 20.76 28.70 -5.38
C THR A 143 21.55 29.79 -4.62
N LYS A 144 21.19 30.06 -3.37
CA LYS A 144 22.11 30.54 -2.32
C LYS A 144 22.09 29.58 -1.14
N GLY A 145 22.69 28.38 -1.29
CA GLY A 145 23.31 27.70 -0.14
C GLY A 145 23.04 26.21 0.04
N GLU A 146 21.91 25.65 -0.40
CA GLU A 146 21.59 24.27 -0.09
C GLU A 146 21.60 23.35 -1.32
N LYS A 147 22.46 22.34 -1.29
CA LYS A 147 22.42 21.22 -2.24
C LYS A 147 21.15 20.41 -1.94
N PRO A 148 20.24 20.22 -2.91
CA PRO A 148 19.13 19.32 -2.70
C PRO A 148 19.68 17.91 -2.53
N THR A 149 19.40 17.30 -1.39
CA THR A 149 19.71 15.90 -1.12
C THR A 149 18.74 15.02 -1.88
N SER A 150 19.01 14.78 -3.18
CA SER A 150 18.31 13.71 -3.89
C SER A 150 18.81 12.38 -3.34
N GLU A 151 17.96 11.63 -2.63
CA GLU A 151 18.25 10.26 -2.23
C GLU A 151 18.42 9.37 -3.48
N GLY A 152 19.66 9.18 -3.91
CA GLY A 152 20.05 8.27 -4.98
C GLY A 152 20.37 8.97 -6.30
N SER A 153 21.49 8.62 -6.90
CA SER A 153 21.91 9.00 -8.25
C SER A 153 21.63 7.87 -9.23
N ASP A 154 20.42 7.31 -9.18
CA ASP A 154 20.05 6.14 -9.98
C ASP A 154 19.72 6.54 -11.44
N ALA A 155 19.37 7.80 -11.68
CA ALA A 155 19.22 8.37 -13.02
C ALA A 155 20.39 9.31 -13.37
N LEU A 156 20.72 9.38 -14.66
CA LEU A 156 21.83 10.20 -15.19
C LEU A 156 21.54 11.71 -15.13
N THR A 157 20.27 12.11 -15.10
CA THR A 157 19.85 13.52 -15.11
C THR A 157 19.17 13.90 -13.80
N ARG A 158 19.23 15.19 -13.44
CA ARG A 158 18.52 15.73 -12.26
C ARG A 158 17.01 15.53 -12.38
N GLN A 159 16.48 15.75 -13.58
CA GLN A 159 15.08 15.50 -13.96
C GLN A 159 14.70 14.04 -13.67
N GLY A 160 15.55 13.10 -14.08
CA GLY A 160 15.32 11.67 -13.87
C GLY A 160 15.30 11.31 -12.38
N ASN A 161 16.24 11.84 -11.58
CA ASN A 161 16.26 11.57 -10.13
C ASN A 161 15.03 12.20 -9.44
N LEU A 162 14.60 13.37 -9.88
CA LEU A 162 13.39 14.01 -9.38
C LEU A 162 12.13 13.19 -9.73
N ALA A 163 12.03 12.66 -10.95
CA ALA A 163 10.96 11.75 -11.33
C ALA A 163 10.90 10.52 -10.43
N LEU A 164 12.06 9.91 -10.11
CA LEU A 164 12.13 8.77 -9.20
C LEU A 164 11.70 9.13 -7.77
N GLN A 165 12.07 10.32 -7.29
CA GLN A 165 11.61 10.83 -6.01
C GLN A 165 10.09 11.04 -5.98
N LEU A 166 9.51 11.63 -7.03
CA LEU A 166 8.06 11.78 -7.16
C LEU A 166 7.35 10.43 -7.18
N VAL A 167 7.90 9.43 -7.87
CA VAL A 167 7.37 8.06 -7.83
C VAL A 167 7.30 7.55 -6.39
N LYS A 168 8.39 7.69 -5.61
CA LYS A 168 8.43 7.30 -4.19
C LYS A 168 7.35 8.03 -3.38
N GLU A 169 7.26 9.35 -3.53
CA GLU A 169 6.31 10.22 -2.78
C GLU A 169 4.84 9.90 -3.13
N SER A 170 4.54 9.73 -4.42
CA SER A 170 3.21 9.34 -4.91
C SER A 170 2.82 7.95 -4.41
N THR A 171 3.71 6.96 -4.51
CA THR A 171 3.48 5.62 -3.94
C THR A 171 3.20 5.69 -2.45
N GLN A 172 3.98 6.47 -1.69
CA GLN A 172 3.79 6.68 -0.27
C GLN A 172 2.40 7.25 0.03
N SER A 173 2.01 8.31 -0.68
CA SER A 173 0.70 8.96 -0.54
C SER A 173 -0.46 8.01 -0.83
N PHE A 174 -0.41 7.30 -1.96
CA PHE A 174 -1.44 6.34 -2.34
C PHE A 174 -1.56 5.20 -1.32
N ALA A 175 -0.44 4.61 -0.92
CA ALA A 175 -0.45 3.53 0.06
C ALA A 175 -1.02 3.99 1.41
N ARG A 176 -0.67 5.20 1.89
CA ARG A 176 -1.24 5.76 3.12
C ARG A 176 -2.76 5.88 3.03
N GLN A 177 -3.27 6.52 1.98
CA GLN A 177 -4.71 6.69 1.79
C GLN A 177 -5.42 5.34 1.74
N ASN A 178 -4.89 4.38 0.98
CA ASN A 178 -5.51 3.06 0.83
C ASN A 178 -5.54 2.26 2.13
N ILE A 179 -4.50 2.38 2.96
CA ILE A 179 -4.46 1.77 4.30
C ILE A 179 -5.53 2.41 5.20
N GLU A 180 -5.62 3.74 5.21
CA GLU A 180 -6.59 4.48 6.02
C GLU A 180 -8.04 4.17 5.60
N ASP A 181 -8.30 4.08 4.29
CA ASP A 181 -9.58 3.67 3.72
C ASP A 181 -9.95 2.25 4.17
N LEU A 182 -9.00 1.31 4.10
CA LEU A 182 -9.23 -0.07 4.55
C LEU A 182 -9.46 -0.14 6.08
N ILE A 183 -8.71 0.61 6.88
CA ILE A 183 -8.94 0.70 8.33
C ILE A 183 -10.35 1.24 8.62
N SER A 184 -10.76 2.31 7.93
CA SER A 184 -12.10 2.90 8.05
C SER A 184 -13.19 1.89 7.66
N ALA A 185 -12.99 1.16 6.57
CA ALA A 185 -13.95 0.13 6.15
C ALA A 185 -14.06 -1.01 7.15
N ASN A 186 -12.95 -1.47 7.74
CA ASN A 186 -12.96 -2.48 8.80
C ASN A 186 -13.75 -2.00 10.03
N LYS A 187 -13.54 -0.76 10.47
CA LYS A 187 -14.32 -0.16 11.56
C LYS A 187 -15.82 -0.14 11.23
N GLN A 188 -16.21 0.36 10.07
CA GLN A 188 -17.61 0.43 9.65
C GLN A 188 -18.27 -0.96 9.53
N ALA A 189 -17.54 -1.96 9.05
CA ALA A 189 -18.03 -3.32 8.94
C ALA A 189 -18.30 -3.95 10.32
N ARG A 190 -17.55 -3.53 11.35
CA ARG A 190 -17.72 -3.93 12.76
C ARG A 190 -18.87 -3.18 13.46
N THR A 191 -19.02 -1.87 13.26
CA THR A 191 -20.03 -1.05 13.99
C THR A 191 -21.49 -1.50 13.79
N LYS A 192 -21.84 -2.07 12.63
CA LYS A 192 -23.20 -2.60 12.39
C LYS A 192 -23.54 -3.90 13.14
N ARG A 193 -22.68 -4.39 14.04
CA ARG A 193 -22.90 -5.62 14.84
C ARG A 193 -23.05 -5.37 16.34
N SER A 194 -22.98 -4.12 16.79
CA SER A 194 -23.11 -3.73 18.20
C SER A 194 -24.56 -3.44 18.64
N GLY A 195 -25.55 -4.06 17.98
CA GLY A 195 -26.97 -3.87 18.25
C GLY A 195 -27.67 -5.20 18.50
#